data_AF-A0A7Y2ZLL9-F1
#
_entry.id   AF-A0A7Y2ZLL9-F1
#
_cell.length_a   1.000
_cell.length_b   1.000
_cell.length_c   1.000
_cell.angle_alpha   90.00
_cell.angle_beta   90.00
_cell.angle_gamma   90.00
#
_symmetry.space_group_name_H-M   'P 1'
#
loop_
_entity.id
_entity.type
_entity.pdbx_description
1 polymer ?
#
loop_
_entity_poly.entity_id
_entity_poly.type
_entity_poly.pdbx_seq_one_letter_code
_entity_poly.pdbx_strand_id
1 'polypeptide(L)'
;MKRQMVTLVTFLIAATVWGQDLEKVDYISPFIDGVAAVKKGKVWGFIDESGTMVVDFRNDLIISKQGDYGYPVFNSDRCLFTEKRDGISYFGYIDKTGKTIIEPRFLNATHFTDGWAVALELVKRRVGTNELLEKPLVSYDYFEVIINNQGEVEHYLLDKPIHIALDKEYLRRPPNISCKVLTANLIARLNSDKSWTIKKIE
;
A
#
# COMPACT_ATOMS: atom_id res chain seq x y z
N MET A 1 42.53 -9.36 53.96
CA MET A 1 41.49 -8.52 53.33
C MET A 1 41.57 -8.70 51.82
N LYS A 2 40.74 -9.58 51.25
CA LYS A 2 40.64 -9.82 49.80
C LYS A 2 39.66 -8.81 49.23
N ARG A 3 40.07 -7.97 48.29
CA ARG A 3 39.15 -7.09 47.55
C ARG A 3 39.24 -7.49 46.08
N GLN A 4 38.15 -8.06 45.60
CA GLN A 4 38.02 -8.71 44.31
C GLN A 4 38.10 -7.69 43.16
N MET A 5 38.83 -8.07 42.13
CA MET A 5 38.89 -7.41 40.84
C MET A 5 37.60 -7.76 40.08
N VAL A 6 36.74 -6.77 39.83
CA VAL A 6 35.54 -6.96 38.99
C VAL A 6 35.99 -6.85 37.54
N THR A 7 36.18 -8.01 36.90
CA THR A 7 36.39 -8.07 35.45
C THR A 7 35.05 -7.83 34.77
N LEU A 8 34.92 -6.68 34.12
CA LEU A 8 33.77 -6.34 33.28
C LEU A 8 33.80 -7.25 32.05
N VAL A 9 33.13 -8.39 32.12
CA VAL A 9 32.83 -9.21 30.93
C VAL A 9 31.70 -8.48 30.20
N THR A 10 32.06 -7.51 29.36
CA THR A 10 31.16 -7.03 28.32
C THR A 10 30.96 -8.19 27.36
N PHE A 11 29.88 -8.93 27.58
CA PHE A 11 29.36 -9.93 26.68
C PHE A 11 29.02 -9.19 25.38
N LEU A 12 29.98 -9.11 24.47
CA LEU A 12 29.71 -8.95 23.05
C LEU A 12 28.89 -10.19 22.69
N ILE A 13 27.57 -10.09 22.84
CA ILE A 13 26.66 -10.96 22.11
C ILE A 13 26.91 -10.55 20.67
N ALA A 14 27.85 -11.24 20.02
CA ALA A 14 27.87 -11.30 18.58
C ALA A 14 26.45 -11.71 18.19
N ALA A 15 25.70 -10.75 17.67
CA ALA A 15 24.42 -11.00 17.03
C ALA A 15 24.73 -11.86 15.81
N THR A 16 24.91 -13.14 16.07
CA THR A 16 24.84 -14.18 15.06
C THR A 16 23.40 -14.09 14.59
N VAL A 17 23.20 -13.42 13.47
CA VAL A 17 21.93 -13.44 12.75
C VAL A 17 21.84 -14.85 12.19
N TRP A 18 21.14 -15.73 12.91
CA TRP A 18 20.80 -17.05 12.40
C TRP A 18 19.76 -16.83 11.30
N GLY A 19 20.19 -16.85 10.04
CA GLY A 19 19.26 -17.02 8.93
C GLY A 19 18.52 -18.34 9.14
N GLN A 20 17.20 -18.29 9.31
CA GLN A 20 16.37 -19.48 9.36
C GLN A 20 16.26 -20.04 7.95
N ASP A 21 16.56 -21.33 7.76
CA ASP A 21 16.33 -22.00 6.48
C ASP A 21 14.83 -21.99 6.16
N LEU A 22 14.45 -21.25 5.13
CA LEU A 22 13.06 -21.16 4.70
C LEU A 22 12.74 -22.33 3.76
N GLU A 23 12.27 -23.43 4.33
CA GLU A 23 11.91 -24.61 3.55
C GLU A 23 10.51 -24.54 2.93
N LYS A 24 10.37 -25.20 1.76
CA LYS A 24 9.09 -25.46 1.07
C LYS A 24 8.34 -24.18 0.67
N VAL A 25 8.98 -23.38 -0.16
CA VAL A 25 8.38 -22.21 -0.81
C VAL A 25 8.07 -22.49 -2.27
N ASP A 26 7.02 -21.89 -2.80
CA ASP A 26 6.53 -22.16 -4.16
C ASP A 26 7.20 -21.26 -5.21
N TYR A 27 7.58 -20.06 -4.80
CA TYR A 27 8.16 -19.04 -5.69
C TYR A 27 8.94 -18.01 -4.89
N ILE A 28 10.01 -17.50 -5.48
CA ILE A 28 10.80 -16.38 -4.97
C ILE A 28 10.95 -15.38 -6.12
N SER A 29 10.57 -14.12 -5.90
CA SER A 29 10.75 -13.06 -6.91
C SER A 29 12.22 -12.63 -7.00
N PRO A 30 12.63 -11.94 -8.07
CA PRO A 30 13.86 -11.15 -8.03
C PRO A 30 13.87 -10.19 -6.85
N PHE A 31 15.06 -9.83 -6.38
CA PHE A 31 15.23 -8.76 -5.40
C PHE A 31 14.91 -7.42 -6.06
N ILE A 32 13.96 -6.69 -5.46
CA ILE A 32 13.55 -5.35 -5.85
C ILE A 32 13.57 -4.52 -4.57
N ASP A 33 14.24 -3.36 -4.63
CA ASP A 33 14.35 -2.47 -3.47
C ASP A 33 14.97 -3.19 -2.23
N GLY A 34 15.94 -4.09 -2.47
CA GLY A 34 16.64 -4.83 -1.42
C GLY A 34 15.86 -5.98 -0.76
N VAL A 35 14.68 -6.33 -1.26
CA VAL A 35 13.86 -7.43 -0.74
C VAL A 35 13.29 -8.30 -1.86
N ALA A 36 13.04 -9.58 -1.58
CA ALA A 36 12.40 -10.52 -2.50
C ALA A 36 11.08 -11.03 -1.92
N ALA A 37 10.02 -11.06 -2.74
CA ALA A 37 8.74 -11.64 -2.37
C ALA A 37 8.83 -13.17 -2.42
N VAL A 38 8.40 -13.82 -1.34
CA VAL A 38 8.39 -15.28 -1.22
C VAL A 38 6.95 -15.77 -1.11
N LYS A 39 6.61 -16.78 -1.92
CA LYS A 39 5.28 -17.37 -1.96
C LYS A 39 5.24 -18.70 -1.22
N LYS A 40 4.19 -18.90 -0.43
CA LYS A 40 3.85 -20.19 0.18
C LYS A 40 2.34 -20.42 0.11
N GLY A 41 1.90 -21.30 -0.77
CA GLY A 41 0.49 -21.53 -1.08
C GLY A 41 -0.19 -20.27 -1.63
N LYS A 42 -1.10 -19.69 -0.83
CA LYS A 42 -1.88 -18.49 -1.18
C LYS A 42 -1.38 -17.22 -0.49
N VAL A 43 -0.29 -17.31 0.27
CA VAL A 43 0.26 -16.19 1.04
C VAL A 43 1.63 -15.80 0.53
N TRP A 44 1.98 -14.55 0.78
CA TRP A 44 3.24 -13.94 0.39
C TRP A 44 3.91 -13.31 1.61
N GLY A 45 5.22 -13.42 1.69
CA GLY A 45 6.06 -12.68 2.63
C GLY A 45 7.24 -12.07 1.88
N PHE A 46 8.16 -11.43 2.61
CA PHE A 46 9.37 -10.87 2.03
C PHE A 46 10.60 -11.26 2.83
N ILE A 47 11.70 -11.50 2.11
CA ILE A 47 13.04 -11.73 2.66
C ILE A 47 14.00 -10.63 2.21
N ASP A 48 15.01 -10.35 3.03
CA ASP A 48 16.16 -9.54 2.64
C ASP A 48 17.26 -10.35 1.94
N GLU A 49 18.34 -9.67 1.55
CA GLU A 49 19.49 -10.28 0.86
C GLU A 49 20.26 -11.29 1.73
N SER A 50 20.08 -11.27 3.05
CA SER A 50 20.65 -12.27 3.96
C SER A 50 19.80 -13.54 4.05
N GLY A 51 18.60 -13.54 3.44
CA GLY A 51 17.61 -14.61 3.56
C GLY A 51 16.74 -14.51 4.81
N THR A 52 16.83 -13.41 5.56
CA THR A 52 16.02 -13.19 6.76
C THR A 52 14.63 -12.70 6.35
N MET A 53 13.58 -13.24 6.96
CA MET A 53 12.21 -12.76 6.77
C MET A 53 12.06 -11.35 7.36
N VAL A 54 11.68 -10.39 6.51
CA VAL A 54 11.43 -8.99 6.89
C VAL A 54 9.95 -8.64 6.95
N VAL A 55 9.12 -9.37 6.20
CA VAL A 55 7.66 -9.30 6.30
C VAL A 55 7.11 -10.73 6.35
N ASP A 56 6.41 -11.05 7.43
CA ASP A 56 5.77 -12.35 7.61
C ASP A 56 4.72 -12.64 6.52
N PHE A 57 4.45 -13.94 6.34
CA PHE A 57 3.47 -14.39 5.36
C PHE A 57 2.07 -13.85 5.63
N ARG A 58 1.49 -13.24 4.61
CA ARG A 58 0.19 -12.58 4.66
C ARG A 58 -0.56 -12.72 3.33
N ASN A 59 -1.88 -12.60 3.37
CA ASN A 59 -2.78 -12.88 2.25
C ASN A 59 -3.43 -11.63 1.64
N ASP A 60 -3.05 -10.46 2.14
CA ASP A 60 -3.63 -9.14 1.88
C ASP A 60 -2.74 -8.27 0.97
N LEU A 61 -1.56 -8.76 0.58
CA LEU A 61 -0.64 -8.04 -0.32
C LEU A 61 -1.17 -7.98 -1.74
N ILE A 62 -1.01 -6.83 -2.38
CA ILE A 62 -1.44 -6.62 -3.77
C ILE A 62 -0.35 -7.06 -4.73
N ILE A 63 -0.74 -7.93 -5.66
CA ILE A 63 0.14 -8.47 -6.70
C ILE A 63 0.30 -7.45 -7.82
N SER A 64 1.55 -7.07 -8.11
CA SER A 64 1.92 -6.36 -9.33
C SER A 64 2.24 -7.39 -10.42
N LYS A 65 1.76 -7.15 -11.65
CA LYS A 65 2.09 -8.00 -12.79
C LYS A 65 3.38 -7.50 -13.44
N GLN A 66 4.39 -8.35 -13.48
CA GLN A 66 5.67 -8.13 -14.15
C GLN A 66 5.87 -9.22 -15.23
N GLY A 67 5.49 -8.90 -16.47
CA GLY A 67 5.46 -9.88 -17.56
C GLY A 67 4.45 -10.99 -17.30
N ASP A 68 4.89 -12.25 -17.45
CA ASP A 68 4.04 -13.44 -17.24
C ASP A 68 3.84 -13.80 -15.77
N TYR A 69 4.62 -13.21 -14.86
CA TYR A 69 4.58 -13.49 -13.43
C TYR A 69 3.98 -12.31 -12.65
N GLY A 70 3.34 -12.62 -11.52
CA GLY A 70 2.78 -11.62 -10.61
C GLY A 70 3.19 -11.91 -9.18
N TYR A 71 3.75 -10.90 -8.52
CA TYR A 71 4.15 -10.92 -7.12
C TYR A 71 3.97 -9.53 -6.49
N PRO A 72 3.78 -9.43 -5.17
CA PRO A 72 3.79 -8.14 -4.48
C PRO A 72 5.19 -7.55 -4.52
N VAL A 73 5.29 -6.22 -4.55
CA VAL A 73 6.55 -5.51 -4.70
C VAL A 73 6.67 -4.37 -3.70
N PHE A 74 7.90 -4.13 -3.25
CA PHE A 74 8.29 -2.86 -2.65
C PHE A 74 8.81 -1.94 -3.74
N ASN A 75 8.27 -0.73 -3.77
CA ASN A 75 8.81 0.37 -4.54
C ASN A 75 8.84 1.59 -3.63
N SER A 76 9.97 2.30 -3.60
CA SER A 76 10.16 3.47 -2.73
C SER A 76 9.84 3.14 -1.26
N ASP A 77 10.32 2.00 -0.77
CA ASP A 77 10.09 1.50 0.59
C ASP A 77 8.61 1.27 0.96
N ARG A 78 7.71 1.16 -0.01
CA ARG A 78 6.28 0.93 0.22
C ARG A 78 5.79 -0.31 -0.52
N CYS A 79 5.04 -1.15 0.18
CA CYS A 79 4.30 -2.26 -0.42
C CYS A 79 2.80 -2.08 -0.19
N LEU A 80 2.03 -2.25 -1.26
CA LEU A 80 0.58 -2.06 -1.27
C LEU A 80 -0.13 -3.29 -0.69
N PHE A 81 -1.06 -3.07 0.24
CA PHE A 81 -1.93 -4.11 0.79
C PHE A 81 -3.37 -3.64 0.86
N THR A 82 -4.30 -4.58 1.10
CA THR A 82 -5.73 -4.27 1.22
C THR A 82 -6.35 -4.82 2.50
N GLU A 83 -7.25 -4.05 3.08
CA GLU A 83 -8.12 -4.48 4.17
C GLU A 83 -9.58 -4.39 3.73
N LYS A 84 -10.39 -5.38 4.09
CA LYS A 84 -11.82 -5.40 3.74
C LYS A 84 -12.67 -5.04 4.95
N ARG A 85 -13.45 -3.95 4.83
CA ARG A 85 -14.41 -3.48 5.85
C ARG A 85 -15.81 -3.43 5.25
N ASP A 86 -16.76 -4.07 5.91
CA ASP A 86 -18.17 -4.15 5.46
C ASP A 86 -18.37 -4.63 4.01
N GLY A 87 -17.45 -5.48 3.53
CA GLY A 87 -17.51 -6.00 2.17
C GLY A 87 -16.75 -5.15 1.14
N ILE A 88 -16.17 -4.02 1.54
CA ILE A 88 -15.49 -3.05 0.68
C ILE A 88 -13.99 -3.07 0.96
N SER A 89 -13.19 -3.11 -0.10
CA SER A 89 -11.73 -3.09 -0.01
C SER A 89 -11.21 -1.68 0.15
N TYR A 90 -10.30 -1.51 1.10
CA TYR A 90 -9.52 -0.31 1.31
C TYR A 90 -8.04 -0.64 1.13
N PHE A 91 -7.28 0.34 0.68
CA PHE A 91 -5.88 0.19 0.30
C PHE A 91 -5.01 1.04 1.20
N GLY A 92 -3.92 0.44 1.64
CA GLY A 92 -2.90 1.04 2.49
C GLY A 92 -1.51 0.54 2.12
N TYR A 93 -0.50 0.97 2.87
CA TYR A 93 0.89 0.61 2.60
C TYR A 93 1.64 0.20 3.86
N ILE A 94 2.47 -0.82 3.70
CA ILE A 94 3.42 -1.26 4.72
C ILE A 94 4.85 -0.85 4.34
N ASP A 95 5.71 -0.72 5.34
CA ASP A 95 7.16 -0.63 5.16
C ASP A 95 7.81 -2.02 5.05
N LYS A 96 9.13 -2.03 4.86
CA LYS A 96 9.95 -3.26 4.75
C LYS A 96 9.97 -4.10 6.02
N THR A 97 9.55 -3.57 7.17
CA THR A 97 9.39 -4.31 8.43
C THR A 97 8.01 -4.98 8.55
N GLY A 98 7.12 -4.73 7.57
CA GLY A 98 5.76 -5.23 7.56
C GLY A 98 4.77 -4.36 8.33
N LYS A 99 5.23 -3.25 8.91
CA LYS A 99 4.41 -2.31 9.67
C LYS A 99 3.61 -1.42 8.73
N THR A 100 2.33 -1.21 9.05
CA THR A 100 1.49 -0.23 8.37
C THR A 100 2.04 1.18 8.58
N ILE A 101 2.40 1.85 7.50
CA ILE A 101 2.79 3.27 7.48
C ILE A 101 1.63 4.14 7.00
N ILE A 102 0.85 3.62 6.04
CA ILE A 102 -0.34 4.30 5.52
C ILE A 102 -1.52 3.39 5.77
N GLU A 103 -2.40 3.82 6.67
CA GLU A 103 -3.61 3.08 7.03
C GLU A 103 -4.51 2.82 5.81
N PRO A 104 -5.22 1.68 5.76
CA PRO A 104 -6.08 1.34 4.65
C PRO A 104 -7.30 2.26 4.62
N ARG A 105 -7.21 3.35 3.85
CA ARG A 105 -8.23 4.40 3.75
C ARG A 105 -8.64 4.74 2.32
N PHE A 106 -7.86 4.35 1.33
CA PHE A 106 -8.15 4.63 -0.07
C PHE A 106 -9.06 3.57 -0.67
N LEU A 107 -9.98 3.96 -1.57
CA LEU A 107 -10.85 2.99 -2.26
C LEU A 107 -10.11 2.16 -3.31
N ASN A 108 -8.98 2.67 -3.77
CA ASN A 108 -8.01 2.01 -4.63
C ASN A 108 -6.69 2.79 -4.56
N ALA A 109 -5.56 2.17 -4.83
CA ALA A 109 -4.28 2.86 -4.93
C ALA A 109 -3.30 2.10 -5.84
N THR A 110 -2.36 2.82 -6.44
CA THR A 110 -1.28 2.24 -7.23
C THR A 110 -0.11 1.82 -6.34
N HIS A 111 0.80 0.99 -6.86
CA HIS A 111 2.13 0.89 -6.27
C HIS A 111 2.82 2.26 -6.31
N PHE A 112 3.74 2.49 -5.38
CA PHE A 112 4.61 3.66 -5.43
C PHE A 112 5.57 3.57 -6.62
N THR A 113 5.91 4.73 -7.19
CA THR A 113 6.94 4.92 -8.20
C THR A 113 7.59 6.28 -7.93
N ASP A 114 8.91 6.32 -7.77
CA ASP A 114 9.69 7.53 -7.51
C ASP A 114 9.18 8.36 -6.30
N GLY A 115 8.69 7.69 -5.25
CA GLY A 115 8.20 8.34 -4.03
C GLY A 115 6.75 8.83 -4.07
N TRP A 116 6.01 8.51 -5.15
CA TRP A 116 4.62 8.92 -5.32
C TRP A 116 3.72 7.74 -5.65
N ALA A 117 2.44 7.83 -5.27
CA ALA A 117 1.41 6.92 -5.73
C ALA A 117 0.12 7.69 -6.08
N VAL A 118 -0.70 7.12 -6.96
CA VAL A 118 -2.06 7.60 -7.18
C VAL A 118 -3.00 6.82 -6.28
N ALA A 119 -3.89 7.50 -5.59
CA ALA A 119 -4.88 6.88 -4.72
C ALA A 119 -6.27 7.50 -4.93
N LEU A 120 -7.30 6.74 -4.52
CA LEU A 120 -8.68 7.20 -4.49
C LEU A 120 -9.06 7.62 -3.07
N GLU A 121 -8.92 8.91 -2.77
CA GLU A 121 -9.28 9.46 -1.47
C GLU A 121 -10.79 9.56 -1.32
N LEU A 122 -11.32 8.90 -0.30
CA LEU A 122 -12.73 8.92 0.04
C LEU A 122 -13.04 10.11 0.96
N VAL A 123 -14.01 10.93 0.57
CA VAL A 123 -14.51 12.04 1.36
C VAL A 123 -15.97 11.80 1.71
N LYS A 124 -16.28 11.85 3.01
CA LYS A 124 -17.63 11.78 3.55
C LYS A 124 -18.15 13.18 3.84
N ARG A 125 -19.28 13.54 3.25
CA ARG A 125 -19.96 14.83 3.47
C ARG A 125 -21.30 14.61 4.16
N ARG A 126 -21.59 15.39 5.20
CA ARG A 126 -22.95 15.47 5.74
C ARG A 126 -23.75 16.42 4.86
N VAL A 127 -24.81 15.91 4.26
CA VAL A 127 -25.68 16.68 3.34
C VAL A 127 -27.00 17.09 4.00
N GLY A 128 -27.30 16.57 5.19
CA GLY A 128 -28.45 16.99 5.97
C GLY A 128 -28.74 16.06 7.14
N THR A 129 -29.98 16.06 7.57
CA THR A 129 -30.54 15.16 8.58
C THR A 129 -31.90 14.70 8.09
N ASN A 130 -32.21 13.41 8.19
CA ASN A 130 -33.56 12.92 8.03
C ASN A 130 -34.33 13.28 9.31
N GLU A 131 -35.24 14.24 9.23
CA GLU A 131 -35.97 14.77 10.39
C GLU A 131 -36.87 13.72 11.07
N LEU A 132 -37.39 12.75 10.31
CA LEU A 132 -38.25 11.70 10.85
C LEU A 132 -37.46 10.66 11.68
N LEU A 133 -36.24 10.34 11.25
CA LEU A 133 -35.40 9.32 11.87
C LEU A 133 -34.31 9.88 12.78
N GLU A 134 -34.15 11.21 12.81
CA GLU A 134 -33.07 11.93 13.48
C GLU A 134 -31.66 11.44 13.08
N LYS A 135 -31.53 10.93 11.84
CA LYS A 135 -30.27 10.36 11.33
C LYS A 135 -29.58 11.31 10.35
N PRO A 136 -28.24 11.46 10.43
CA PRO A 136 -27.51 12.28 9.46
C PRO A 136 -27.61 11.67 8.06
N LEU A 137 -27.96 12.48 7.07
CA LEU A 137 -27.85 12.11 5.67
C LEU A 137 -26.42 12.40 5.21
N VAL A 138 -25.75 11.38 4.70
CA VAL A 138 -24.34 11.45 4.28
C VAL A 138 -24.21 11.11 2.80
N SER A 139 -23.31 11.82 2.13
CA SER A 139 -22.88 11.57 0.76
C SER A 139 -21.41 11.17 0.80
N TYR A 140 -21.03 10.27 -0.09
CA TYR A 140 -19.65 9.87 -0.29
C TYR A 140 -19.22 10.24 -1.69
N ASP A 141 -18.03 10.80 -1.77
CA ASP A 141 -17.38 11.07 -3.04
C ASP A 141 -15.91 10.67 -2.93
N TYR A 142 -15.27 10.42 -4.06
CA TYR A 142 -13.83 10.21 -4.06
C TYR A 142 -13.11 11.09 -5.08
N PHE A 143 -11.84 11.33 -4.80
CA PHE A 143 -10.92 12.08 -5.64
C PHE A 143 -9.76 11.17 -6.05
N GLU A 144 -9.31 11.29 -7.29
CA GLU A 144 -7.99 10.78 -7.66
C GLU A 144 -6.95 11.78 -7.17
N VAL A 145 -6.01 11.32 -6.36
CA VAL A 145 -4.99 12.14 -5.72
C VAL A 145 -3.61 11.55 -5.88
N ILE A 146 -2.58 12.39 -5.89
CA ILE A 146 -1.19 11.97 -5.68
C ILE A 146 -0.90 12.02 -4.18
N ILE A 147 -0.32 10.94 -3.67
CA ILE A 147 0.12 10.85 -2.28
C ILE A 147 1.64 10.70 -2.19
N ASN A 148 2.23 11.30 -1.15
CA ASN A 148 3.64 11.12 -0.79
C ASN A 148 3.86 9.82 0.01
N ASN A 149 5.11 9.53 0.39
CA ASN A 149 5.49 8.33 1.14
C ASN A 149 4.87 8.23 2.55
N GLN A 150 4.30 9.31 3.08
CA GLN A 150 3.56 9.36 4.35
C GLN A 150 2.05 9.18 4.13
N GLY A 151 1.61 9.10 2.86
CA GLY A 151 0.21 8.99 2.48
C GLY A 151 -0.53 10.32 2.49
N GLU A 152 0.16 11.45 2.66
CA GLU A 152 -0.42 12.78 2.61
C GLU A 152 -0.73 13.15 1.16
N VAL A 153 -1.83 13.89 0.97
CA VAL A 153 -2.32 14.28 -0.35
C VAL A 153 -1.61 15.54 -0.80
N GLU A 154 -0.96 15.45 -1.95
CA GLU A 154 -0.12 16.51 -2.50
C GLU A 154 -0.85 17.22 -3.64
N HIS A 155 -1.53 16.45 -4.50
CA HIS A 155 -2.28 17.00 -5.63
C HIS A 155 -3.60 16.27 -5.87
N TYR A 156 -4.63 17.04 -6.21
CA TYR A 156 -5.90 16.52 -6.72
C TYR A 156 -5.87 16.48 -8.24
N LEU A 157 -6.14 15.32 -8.83
CA LEU A 157 -5.99 15.08 -10.27
C LEU A 157 -7.27 15.35 -11.06
N LEU A 158 -8.41 15.39 -10.37
CA LEU A 158 -9.72 15.68 -10.95
C LEU A 158 -10.27 17.00 -10.43
N ASP A 159 -10.79 17.83 -11.35
CA ASP A 159 -11.40 19.11 -10.99
C ASP A 159 -12.73 18.92 -10.23
N LYS A 160 -13.36 17.75 -10.37
CA LYS A 160 -14.61 17.39 -9.68
C LYS A 160 -14.50 15.99 -9.08
N PRO A 161 -15.04 15.78 -7.87
CA PRO A 161 -15.13 14.46 -7.28
C PRO A 161 -16.11 13.57 -8.02
N ILE A 162 -15.97 12.27 -7.83
CA ILE A 162 -16.89 11.25 -8.33
C ILE A 162 -17.74 10.76 -7.17
N HIS A 163 -19.07 10.88 -7.31
CA HIS A 163 -20.02 10.40 -6.32
C HIS A 163 -20.05 8.87 -6.27
N ILE A 164 -20.16 8.30 -5.07
CA ILE A 164 -20.15 6.85 -4.89
C ILE A 164 -21.12 6.39 -3.79
N ALA A 165 -21.79 5.27 -4.03
CA ALA A 165 -22.55 4.55 -3.00
C ALA A 165 -21.61 3.58 -2.28
N LEU A 166 -21.44 3.80 -0.98
CA LEU A 166 -20.52 3.04 -0.13
C LEU A 166 -21.19 1.82 0.48
N ASP A 167 -21.58 0.89 -0.40
CA ASP A 167 -22.24 -0.37 -0.04
C ASP A 167 -21.65 -1.51 -0.87
N LYS A 168 -21.40 -2.67 -0.24
CA LYS A 168 -20.80 -3.85 -0.90
C LYS A 168 -21.61 -4.36 -2.11
N GLU A 169 -22.92 -4.11 -2.15
CA GLU A 169 -23.78 -4.52 -3.26
C GLU A 169 -23.48 -3.72 -4.53
N TYR A 170 -23.22 -2.42 -4.36
CA TYR A 170 -22.86 -1.49 -5.44
C TYR A 170 -21.35 -1.43 -5.69
N LEU A 171 -20.52 -1.60 -4.65
CA LEU A 171 -19.06 -1.50 -4.69
C LEU A 171 -18.38 -2.86 -4.51
N ARG A 172 -18.67 -3.78 -5.43
CA ARG A 172 -18.10 -5.16 -5.43
C ARG A 172 -16.62 -5.21 -5.79
N ARG A 173 -16.13 -4.20 -6.52
CA ARG A 173 -14.75 -4.08 -6.97
C ARG A 173 -14.25 -2.65 -6.73
N PRO A 174 -12.96 -2.46 -6.43
CA PRO A 174 -12.37 -1.13 -6.32
C PRO A 174 -12.66 -0.29 -7.58
N PRO A 175 -12.99 1.01 -7.45
CA PRO A 175 -13.12 1.89 -8.61
C PRO A 175 -11.77 1.98 -9.36
N ASN A 176 -11.82 2.15 -10.67
CA ASN A 176 -10.60 2.26 -11.47
C ASN A 176 -9.95 3.63 -11.29
N ILE A 177 -8.63 3.63 -11.24
CA ILE A 177 -7.82 4.85 -11.31
C ILE A 177 -7.63 5.20 -12.80
N SER A 178 -7.96 6.42 -13.20
CA SER A 178 -7.83 6.91 -14.57
C SER A 178 -6.50 7.62 -14.83
N CYS A 179 -5.83 8.11 -13.79
CA CYS A 179 -4.55 8.80 -13.89
C CYS A 179 -3.34 7.87 -13.70
N LYS A 180 -2.24 8.22 -14.37
CA LYS A 180 -0.91 7.62 -14.23
C LYS A 180 0.11 8.72 -14.00
N VAL A 181 0.97 8.55 -13.01
CA VAL A 181 2.14 9.42 -12.82
C VAL A 181 3.20 9.02 -13.84
N LEU A 182 3.70 10.01 -14.60
CA LEU A 182 4.79 9.83 -15.55
C LEU A 182 6.11 10.35 -14.96
N THR A 183 6.06 11.51 -14.31
CA THR A 183 7.17 12.10 -13.55
C THR A 183 6.59 12.92 -12.39
N ALA A 184 7.45 13.50 -11.54
CA ALA A 184 7.04 14.34 -10.42
C ALA A 184 6.03 15.44 -10.80
N ASN A 185 6.13 16.01 -12.00
CA ASN A 185 5.30 17.15 -12.42
C ASN A 185 4.43 16.82 -13.65
N LEU A 186 4.29 15.54 -14.02
CA LEU A 186 3.61 15.14 -15.24
C LEU A 186 2.75 13.90 -15.02
N ILE A 187 1.47 14.00 -15.38
CA ILE A 187 0.52 12.89 -15.36
C ILE A 187 -0.09 12.63 -16.73
N ALA A 188 -0.50 11.39 -16.95
CA ALA A 188 -1.37 10.99 -18.04
C ALA A 188 -2.73 10.57 -17.48
N ARG A 189 -3.80 11.15 -18.01
CA ARG A 189 -5.19 10.82 -17.66
C ARG A 189 -5.86 10.09 -18.80
N LEU A 190 -6.54 8.99 -18.50
CA LEU A 190 -7.39 8.27 -19.44
C LEU A 190 -8.76 8.93 -19.52
N ASN A 191 -9.15 9.35 -20.72
CA ASN A 191 -10.45 9.95 -20.99
C ASN A 191 -11.52 8.87 -21.25
N SER A 192 -12.79 9.27 -21.23
CA SER A 192 -13.93 8.37 -21.48
C SER A 192 -13.94 7.76 -22.89
N ASP A 193 -13.36 8.45 -23.87
CA ASP A 193 -13.18 7.98 -25.24
C ASP A 193 -11.95 7.08 -25.43
N LYS A 194 -11.28 6.70 -24.32
CA LYS A 194 -10.03 5.92 -24.26
C LYS A 194 -8.81 6.64 -24.83
N SER A 195 -8.89 7.95 -25.10
CA SER A 195 -7.72 8.78 -25.39
C SER A 195 -6.96 9.14 -24.10
N TRP A 196 -5.68 9.51 -24.23
CA TRP A 196 -4.87 9.97 -23.12
C TRP A 196 -4.65 11.48 -23.20
N THR A 197 -4.80 12.16 -22.08
CA THR A 197 -4.41 13.57 -21.91
C THR A 197 -3.21 13.66 -20.98
N ILE A 198 -2.16 14.35 -21.41
CA ILE A 198 -1.00 14.64 -20.57
C ILE A 198 -1.21 16.01 -19.94
N LYS A 199 -1.13 16.09 -18.61
CA LYS A 199 -1.28 17.33 -17.83
C LYS A 199 -0.05 17.54 -16.96
N LYS A 200 0.47 18.77 -16.95
CA LYS A 200 1.48 19.18 -15.98
C LYS A 200 0.80 19.51 -14.66
N ILE A 201 1.47 19.18 -13.57
CA ILE A 201 1.05 19.52 -12.21
C ILE A 201 2.09 20.52 -11.70
N GLU A 202 1.59 21.63 -11.19
CA GLU A 202 2.38 22.70 -10.55
C GLU A 202 2.32 22.56 -9.03
#